data_AF-A0A4Y9XZN7-F1
#
_entry.id   AF-A0A4Y9XZN7-F1
#
_cell.length_a   1.000
_cell.length_b   1.000
_cell.length_c   1.000
_cell.angle_alpha   90.00
_cell.angle_beta   90.00
_cell.angle_gamma   90.00
#
_symmetry.space_group_name_H-M   'P 1'
#
loop_
_entity.id
_entity.type
_entity.pdbx_description
1 polymer ?
#
loop_
_entity_poly.entity_id
_entity_poly.type
_entity_poly.pdbx_seq_one_letter_code
_entity_poly.pdbx_strand_id
1 'polypeptide(L)'
;MTLRTKKEKDQHGAPRQVQRVALPHNSMFLLGLETNRAWMHSIHTDKRPLQTKSEPERAQDGERISLTFRHIATFLTAGEERIYGQGARAKTKAEAHPVVNGGEEAERLLAAFGKENHESAFDWEAEYGAGFDVLHLITAP
;
A
#
# COMPACT_ATOMS: atom_id res chain seq x y z
N MET A 1 1.55 10.45 -11.15
CA MET A 1 1.76 10.04 -9.75
C MET A 1 1.96 11.29 -8.91
N THR A 2 1.25 11.40 -7.79
CA THR A 2 1.49 12.46 -6.79
C THR A 2 2.12 11.81 -5.58
N LEU A 3 3.27 12.32 -5.15
CA LEU A 3 3.93 11.95 -3.89
C LEU A 3 3.76 13.12 -2.92
N ARG A 4 3.44 12.83 -1.66
CA ARG A 4 3.33 13.83 -0.60
C ARG A 4 3.99 13.29 0.67
N THR A 5 4.85 14.07 1.33
CA THR A 5 5.48 13.63 2.58
C THR A 5 4.43 13.29 3.64
N LYS A 6 4.70 12.24 4.42
CA LYS A 6 3.90 11.89 5.62
C LYS A 6 4.03 13.00 6.68
N LYS A 7 3.09 13.03 7.63
CA LYS A 7 3.07 14.09 8.66
C LYS A 7 4.05 13.68 9.77
N GLU A 8 5.08 14.48 10.00
CA GLU A 8 5.87 14.31 11.22
C GLU A 8 5.11 14.93 12.40
N LYS A 9 5.03 14.22 13.53
CA LYS A 9 4.29 14.69 14.72
C LYS A 9 4.84 16.00 15.29
N ASP A 10 6.10 16.33 15.01
CA ASP A 10 6.80 17.48 15.60
C ASP A 10 6.94 18.70 14.65
N GLN A 11 6.57 18.58 13.38
CA GLN A 11 6.60 19.72 12.45
C GLN A 11 5.28 20.50 12.48
N HIS A 12 5.04 21.21 13.59
CA HIS A 12 3.94 22.18 13.70
C HIS A 12 4.23 23.41 12.82
N GLY A 13 3.92 23.32 11.52
CA GLY A 13 3.80 24.49 10.64
C GLY A 13 4.50 24.43 9.28
N ALA A 14 5.37 23.45 9.02
CA ALA A 14 6.01 23.31 7.72
C ALA A 14 5.03 22.71 6.68
N PRO A 15 4.91 23.29 5.47
CA PRO A 15 4.07 22.70 4.43
C PRO A 15 4.66 21.37 3.95
N ARG A 16 3.81 20.35 3.81
CA ARG A 16 4.22 19.05 3.26
C ARG A 16 4.79 19.23 1.86
N GLN A 17 5.89 18.55 1.57
CA GLN A 17 6.44 18.52 0.23
C GLN A 17 5.52 17.69 -0.68
N VAL A 18 5.30 18.19 -1.89
CA VAL A 18 4.50 17.52 -2.92
C VAL A 18 5.35 17.42 -4.18
N GLN A 19 5.44 16.22 -4.73
CA GLN A 19 6.05 15.98 -6.03
C GLN A 19 5.02 15.39 -6.98
N ARG A 20 5.04 15.84 -8.22
CA ARG A 20 4.16 15.34 -9.29
C ARG A 20 5.03 14.77 -10.39
N VAL A 21 4.89 13.47 -10.61
CA VAL A 21 5.64 12.73 -11.63
C VAL A 21 4.66 12.33 -12.74
N ALA A 22 4.93 12.79 -13.96
CA ALA A 22 4.19 12.34 -15.14
C ALA A 22 4.49 10.85 -15.37
N LEU A 23 3.45 10.07 -15.71
CA LEU A 23 3.59 8.64 -16.05
C LEU A 23 3.08 8.39 -17.48
N PRO A 24 3.86 8.74 -18.53
CA PRO A 24 3.50 8.49 -19.91
C PRO A 24 3.30 7.01 -20.23
N HIS A 25 2.79 6.71 -21.44
CA HIS A 25 2.67 5.35 -21.94
C HIS A 25 4.01 4.60 -21.86
N ASN A 26 3.97 3.34 -21.40
CA ASN A 26 5.14 2.48 -21.17
C ASN A 26 6.23 3.04 -20.24
N SER A 27 5.91 4.06 -19.43
CA SER A 27 6.80 4.49 -18.36
C SER A 27 6.80 3.51 -17.18
N MET A 28 7.92 3.45 -16.48
CA MET A 28 8.07 2.66 -15.25
C MET A 28 8.40 3.59 -14.09
N PHE A 29 7.75 3.36 -12.95
CA PHE A 29 7.99 4.10 -11.71
C PHE A 29 8.35 3.11 -10.61
N LEU A 30 9.56 3.25 -10.05
CA LEU A 30 10.06 2.40 -8.97
C LEU A 30 9.90 3.14 -7.64
N LEU A 31 9.23 2.50 -6.68
CA LEU A 31 9.07 3.01 -5.33
C LEU A 31 9.81 2.09 -4.35
N GLY A 32 10.94 2.56 -3.83
CA GLY A 32 11.70 1.84 -2.81
C GLY A 32 11.05 1.91 -1.43
N LEU A 33 11.51 1.05 -0.51
CA LEU A 33 10.98 0.97 0.85
C LEU A 33 11.13 2.29 1.62
N GLU A 34 12.27 2.96 1.49
CA GLU A 34 12.53 4.23 2.18
C GLU A 34 11.60 5.35 1.69
N THR A 35 11.37 5.44 0.38
CA THR A 35 10.41 6.38 -0.21
C THR A 35 8.98 6.03 0.21
N ASN A 36 8.59 4.76 0.19
CA ASN A 36 7.25 4.32 0.65
C ASN A 36 7.03 4.65 2.14
N ARG A 37 8.08 4.54 2.95
CA ARG A 37 8.04 4.90 4.37
C ARG A 37 7.88 6.41 4.56
N ALA A 38 8.58 7.26 3.81
CA ALA A 38 8.54 8.71 3.99
C ALA A 38 7.38 9.43 3.26
N TRP A 39 6.82 8.83 2.20
CA TRP A 39 5.86 9.49 1.32
C TRP A 39 4.56 8.70 1.18
N MET A 40 3.43 9.40 1.19
CA MET A 40 2.19 8.91 0.61
C MET A 40 2.23 9.09 -0.90
N HIS A 41 1.60 8.19 -1.64
CA HIS A 41 1.49 8.28 -3.10
C HIS A 41 0.05 8.07 -3.56
N SER A 42 -0.36 8.76 -4.62
CA SER A 42 -1.68 8.60 -5.21
C SER A 42 -1.70 8.86 -6.70
N ILE A 43 -2.63 8.17 -7.38
CA ILE A 43 -2.97 8.39 -8.78
C ILE A 43 -4.38 8.96 -8.78
N HIS A 44 -4.52 10.25 -9.08
CA HIS A 44 -5.82 10.90 -9.16
C HIS A 44 -6.43 10.66 -10.53
N THR A 45 -7.75 10.44 -10.58
CA THR A 45 -8.50 10.44 -11.83
C THR A 45 -8.30 11.78 -12.54
N ASP A 46 -7.87 11.74 -13.80
CA ASP A 46 -7.68 12.95 -14.60
C ASP A 46 -9.02 13.40 -15.20
N LYS A 47 -9.66 14.35 -14.52
CA LYS A 47 -10.95 14.95 -14.89
C LYS A 47 -10.83 16.12 -15.87
N ARG A 48 -9.64 16.40 -16.41
CA ARG A 48 -9.48 17.47 -17.41
C ARG A 48 -10.30 17.14 -18.67
N PRO A 49 -10.92 18.14 -19.32
CA PRO A 49 -11.57 17.94 -20.62
C PRO A 49 -10.61 17.35 -21.67
N LEU A 50 -11.07 16.41 -22.49
CA LEU A 50 -10.24 15.65 -23.44
C LEU A 50 -9.42 16.55 -24.39
N GLN A 51 -9.97 17.69 -24.80
CA GLN A 51 -9.32 18.67 -25.68
C GLN A 51 -8.13 19.39 -25.04
N THR A 52 -8.00 19.33 -23.70
CA THR A 52 -6.86 19.91 -22.97
C THR A 52 -5.76 18.89 -22.68
N LYS A 53 -5.99 17.62 -23.05
CA LYS A 53 -5.03 16.53 -22.92
C LYS A 53 -4.12 16.48 -24.15
N SER A 54 -2.87 16.14 -23.95
CA SER A 54 -1.91 15.89 -25.03
C SER A 54 -2.34 14.70 -25.89
N GLU A 55 -1.81 14.60 -27.10
CA GLU A 55 -2.13 13.51 -28.02
C GLU A 55 -1.92 12.11 -27.39
N PRO A 56 -0.81 11.81 -26.68
CA PRO A 56 -0.66 10.53 -25.98
C PRO A 56 -1.68 10.29 -24.87
N GLU A 57 -2.13 11.34 -24.18
CA GLU A 57 -3.15 11.26 -23.12
C GLU A 57 -4.58 11.10 -23.67
N ARG A 58 -4.78 11.31 -24.99
CA ARG A 58 -6.06 11.08 -25.68
C ARG A 58 -6.15 9.70 -26.32
N ALA A 59 -5.05 8.96 -26.40
CA ALA A 59 -5.04 7.61 -26.94
C ALA A 59 -5.97 6.69 -26.12
N GLN A 60 -6.61 5.72 -26.78
CA GLN A 60 -7.54 4.77 -26.14
C GLN A 60 -8.62 5.49 -25.31
N ASP A 61 -9.21 6.55 -25.86
CA ASP A 61 -10.22 7.41 -25.19
C ASP A 61 -9.75 8.04 -23.86
N GLY A 62 -8.43 8.10 -23.65
CA GLY A 62 -7.81 8.60 -22.43
C GLY A 62 -7.77 7.57 -21.28
N GLU A 63 -8.05 6.30 -21.57
CA GLU A 63 -7.92 5.20 -20.62
C GLU A 63 -6.45 4.87 -20.32
N ARG A 64 -6.21 4.40 -19.09
CA ARG A 64 -4.86 4.09 -18.62
C ARG A 64 -4.85 2.82 -17.78
N ILE A 65 -4.11 1.82 -18.25
CA ILE A 65 -3.79 0.62 -17.48
C ILE A 65 -2.49 0.84 -16.71
N SER A 66 -2.42 0.35 -15.47
CA SER A 66 -1.19 0.28 -14.69
C SER A 66 -1.01 -1.09 -14.09
N LEU A 67 0.20 -1.61 -14.22
CA LEU A 67 0.60 -2.85 -13.61
C LEU A 67 1.52 -2.51 -12.43
N THR A 68 1.11 -2.91 -11.22
CA THR A 68 1.89 -2.70 -10.00
C THR A 68 2.43 -4.04 -9.54
N PHE A 69 3.72 -4.26 -9.75
CA PHE A 69 4.40 -5.49 -9.30
C PHE A 69 4.82 -5.35 -7.84
N ARG A 70 4.65 -6.42 -7.07
CA ARG A 70 5.05 -6.51 -5.65
C ARG A 70 5.72 -7.84 -5.41
N HIS A 71 6.78 -7.82 -4.59
CA HIS A 71 7.36 -9.05 -4.06
C HIS A 71 6.61 -9.39 -2.76
N ILE A 72 5.65 -10.32 -2.87
CA ILE A 72 4.82 -10.74 -1.74
C ILE A 72 5.44 -11.99 -1.12
N ALA A 73 5.57 -11.99 0.21
CA ALA A 73 6.16 -13.09 0.99
C ALA A 73 5.17 -13.67 2.02
N THR A 74 3.87 -13.47 1.82
CA THR A 74 2.79 -14.09 2.60
C THR A 74 1.98 -14.98 1.67
N PHE A 75 1.68 -16.19 2.11
CA PHE A 75 1.17 -17.27 1.27
C PHE A 75 -0.01 -17.97 1.94
N LEU A 76 -0.90 -18.51 1.12
CA LEU A 76 -1.98 -19.39 1.56
C LEU A 76 -1.64 -20.86 1.23
N THR A 77 -2.17 -21.78 2.02
CA THR A 77 -2.19 -23.20 1.65
C THR A 77 -3.26 -23.47 0.60
N ALA A 78 -3.23 -24.67 0.00
CA ALA A 78 -4.34 -25.12 -0.84
C ALA A 78 -5.65 -25.05 -0.05
N GLY A 79 -6.72 -24.54 -0.68
CA GLY A 79 -8.01 -24.31 -0.04
C GLY A 79 -8.15 -22.98 0.71
N GLU A 80 -7.09 -22.16 0.78
CA GLU A 80 -7.13 -20.81 1.41
C GLU A 80 -7.49 -20.81 2.92
N GLU A 81 -7.45 -21.97 3.58
CA GLU A 81 -7.81 -22.11 4.99
C GLU A 81 -6.68 -21.73 5.96
N ARG A 82 -5.43 -21.74 5.48
CA ARG A 82 -4.25 -21.48 6.31
C ARG A 82 -3.29 -20.51 5.65
N ILE A 83 -2.59 -19.72 6.47
CA ILE A 83 -1.68 -18.65 6.07
C ILE A 83 -0.29 -18.83 6.72
N TYR A 84 0.75 -18.44 5.99
CA TYR A 84 2.13 -18.45 6.45
C TYR A 84 3.01 -17.46 5.66
N GLY A 85 4.27 -17.30 6.07
CA GLY A 85 5.27 -16.47 5.42
C GLY A 85 5.65 -15.24 6.24
N GLN A 86 6.38 -14.30 5.64
CA GLN A 86 6.96 -13.14 6.34
C GLN A 86 5.89 -12.31 7.07
N GLY A 87 4.76 -12.03 6.41
CA GLY A 87 3.69 -11.21 6.97
C GLY A 87 2.70 -11.97 7.86
N ALA A 88 2.74 -13.30 7.88
CA ALA A 88 1.92 -14.13 8.77
C ALA A 88 2.65 -14.38 10.10
N ARG A 89 1.94 -14.90 11.10
CA ARG A 89 2.59 -15.30 12.36
C ARG A 89 3.47 -16.53 12.16
N ALA A 90 2.93 -17.53 11.45
CA ALA A 90 3.68 -18.70 11.03
C ALA A 90 4.62 -18.34 9.87
N LYS A 91 5.93 -18.56 10.02
CA LYS A 91 6.91 -18.19 8.98
C LYS A 91 7.12 -19.29 7.93
N THR A 92 6.76 -20.53 8.26
CA THR A 92 6.91 -21.68 7.36
C THR A 92 5.57 -22.33 7.04
N LYS A 93 5.51 -23.04 5.90
CA LYS A 93 4.28 -23.73 5.46
C LYS A 93 3.84 -24.84 6.43
N ALA A 94 4.80 -25.51 7.08
CA ALA A 94 4.52 -26.60 8.02
C ALA A 94 3.80 -26.10 9.28
N GLU A 95 4.06 -24.85 9.65
CA GLU A 95 3.51 -24.19 10.84
C GLU A 95 2.29 -23.33 10.51
N ALA A 96 1.78 -23.35 9.27
CA ALA A 96 0.73 -22.45 8.82
C ALA A 96 -0.47 -22.42 9.78
N HIS A 97 -0.96 -21.23 10.08
CA HIS A 97 -2.09 -21.02 10.99
C HIS A 97 -3.41 -20.91 10.25
N PRO A 98 -4.56 -21.20 10.88
CA PRO A 98 -5.87 -20.88 10.30
C PRO A 98 -5.99 -19.39 9.96
N VAL A 99 -6.63 -19.08 8.83
CA VAL A 99 -6.91 -17.68 8.45
C VAL A 99 -7.90 -17.03 9.41
N VAL A 100 -7.70 -15.74 9.67
CA VAL A 100 -8.59 -14.88 10.44
C VAL A 100 -9.35 -13.95 9.50
N ASN A 101 -10.66 -13.81 9.71
CA ASN A 101 -11.52 -12.94 8.94
C ASN A 101 -12.20 -11.94 9.87
N GLY A 102 -11.76 -10.69 9.86
CA GLY A 102 -12.23 -9.65 10.77
C GLY A 102 -11.75 -9.81 12.22
N GLY A 103 -12.49 -9.20 13.16
CA GLY A 103 -12.21 -9.24 14.59
C GLY A 103 -11.01 -8.39 15.03
N GLU A 104 -10.57 -8.59 16.28
CA GLU A 104 -9.54 -7.78 16.92
C GLU A 104 -8.20 -7.77 16.16
N GLU A 105 -7.83 -8.88 15.51
CA GLU A 105 -6.59 -8.96 14.75
C GLU A 105 -6.64 -8.13 13.46
N ALA A 106 -7.80 -8.10 12.79
CA ALA A 106 -8.01 -7.23 11.62
C ALA A 106 -8.02 -5.75 12.03
N GLU A 107 -8.61 -5.41 13.18
CA GLU A 107 -8.57 -4.04 13.72
C GLU A 107 -7.15 -3.60 14.07
N ARG A 108 -6.35 -4.48 14.68
CA ARG A 108 -4.92 -4.22 14.92
C ARG A 108 -4.14 -4.03 13.63
N LEU A 109 -4.42 -4.83 12.60
CA LEU A 109 -3.78 -4.68 11.29
C LEU A 109 -4.15 -3.34 10.64
N LEU A 110 -5.43 -2.95 10.71
CA LEU A 110 -5.90 -1.64 10.24
C LEU A 110 -5.23 -0.48 11.00
N ALA A 111 -5.08 -0.61 12.32
CA ALA A 111 -4.38 0.37 13.14
C ALA A 111 -2.90 0.49 12.74
N ALA A 112 -2.21 -0.63 12.47
CA ALA A 112 -0.83 -0.65 11.99
C ALA A 112 -0.70 0.04 10.61
N PHE A 113 -1.60 -0.25 9.65
CA PHE A 113 -1.65 0.46 8.36
C PHE A 113 -1.88 1.96 8.55
N GLY A 114 -2.76 2.32 9.49
CA GLY A 114 -3.02 3.71 9.86
C GLY A 114 -1.74 4.38 10.36
N LYS A 115 -1.01 3.74 11.28
CA LYS A 115 0.25 4.25 11.83
C LYS A 115 1.30 4.42 10.75
N GLU A 116 1.52 3.41 9.90
CA GLU A 116 2.45 3.47 8.78
C GLU A 116 2.14 4.63 7.82
N ASN A 117 0.86 4.89 7.55
CA ASN A 117 0.46 5.98 6.65
C ASN A 117 0.70 7.38 7.22
N HIS A 118 0.76 7.51 8.55
CA HIS A 118 0.92 8.80 9.22
C HIS A 118 2.35 9.07 9.64
N GLU A 119 3.13 8.05 10.00
CA GLU A 119 4.45 8.19 10.62
C GLU A 119 5.59 7.85 9.65
N SER A 120 6.54 8.78 9.46
CA SER A 120 7.76 8.54 8.66
C SER A 120 8.80 7.70 9.40
N ALA A 121 8.82 7.76 10.73
CA ALA A 121 9.66 6.94 11.61
C ALA A 121 8.93 5.66 12.06
N PHE A 122 8.34 4.95 11.10
CA PHE A 122 7.59 3.72 11.36
C PHE A 122 8.54 2.56 11.72
N ASP A 123 8.34 1.94 12.88
CA ASP A 123 9.06 0.74 13.32
C ASP A 123 8.34 -0.51 12.77
N TRP A 124 8.91 -1.06 11.69
CA TRP A 124 8.34 -2.24 11.04
C TRP A 124 8.32 -3.46 11.95
N GLU A 125 9.37 -3.66 12.75
CA GLU A 125 9.50 -4.85 13.57
C GLU A 125 8.50 -4.83 14.72
N ALA A 126 8.34 -3.68 15.37
CA ALA A 126 7.37 -3.51 16.45
C ALA A 126 5.91 -3.67 16.00
N GLU A 127 5.57 -3.21 14.79
CA GLU A 127 4.20 -3.18 14.30
C GLU A 127 3.81 -4.43 13.48
N TYR A 128 4.72 -4.93 12.64
CA TYR A 128 4.46 -6.05 11.72
C TYR A 128 5.31 -7.29 11.98
N GLY A 129 6.39 -7.23 12.77
CA GLY A 129 7.34 -8.35 12.93
C GLY A 129 6.67 -9.64 13.42
N ALA A 130 5.73 -9.51 14.37
CA ALA A 130 4.93 -10.62 14.86
C ALA A 130 4.03 -11.27 13.78
N GLY A 131 3.66 -10.52 12.74
CA GLY A 131 2.77 -10.96 11.66
C GLY A 131 1.29 -10.97 12.03
N PHE A 132 0.46 -11.16 11.00
CA PHE A 132 -0.99 -11.19 11.08
C PHE A 132 -1.52 -12.36 10.26
N ASP A 133 -2.41 -13.15 10.84
CA ASP A 133 -3.04 -14.29 10.14
C ASP A 133 -4.35 -13.88 9.43
N VAL A 134 -4.53 -12.57 9.20
CA VAL A 134 -5.75 -11.98 8.62
C VAL A 134 -5.77 -12.12 7.10
N LEU A 135 -6.83 -12.72 6.56
CA LEU A 135 -7.08 -12.80 5.12
C LEU A 135 -8.06 -11.71 4.66
N HIS A 136 -9.20 -11.57 5.35
CA HIS A 136 -10.22 -10.58 5.01
C HIS A 136 -10.42 -9.56 6.12
N LEU A 137 -10.33 -8.28 5.75
CA LEU A 137 -10.66 -7.13 6.60
C LEU A 137 -12.18 -6.92 6.61
N ILE A 138 -12.90 -7.81 7.28
CA ILE A 138 -14.35 -7.67 7.48
C ILE A 138 -14.56 -6.80 8.71
N THR A 139 -14.98 -5.55 8.53
CA THR A 139 -15.50 -4.73 9.61
C THR A 139 -16.91 -5.21 9.95
N ALA A 140 -17.24 -5.30 11.24
CA ALA A 140 -18.63 -5.55 11.66
C ALA A 140 -19.56 -4.51 10.99
N PRO A 141 -20.75 -4.93 10.53
CA PRO A 141 -21.70 -4.04 9.84
C PRO A 141 -22.19 -2.89 10.72
#